data_AF-C7H9Q7-F1
#
_entry.id   AF-C7H9Q7-F1
#
_cell.length_a   1.000
_cell.length_b   1.000
_cell.length_c   1.000
_cell.angle_alpha   90.00
_cell.angle_beta   90.00
_cell.angle_gamma   90.00
#
_symmetry.space_group_name_H-M   'P 1'
#
loop_
_entity.id
_entity.type
_entity.pdbx_description
1 polymer ?
#
loop_
_entity_poly.entity_id
_entity_poly.type
_entity_poly.pdbx_seq_one_letter_code
_entity_poly.pdbx_strand_id
1 'polypeptide(L)'
;MRRIKKDDVLYVKSIDRLGRNYDEILAQWRYLTKDREVDIVVLDMPLLDTRRGKDLMGTFLGDIVLQVLSFVAENERSNIRQRQAEGIAAAKARGVRLGRPPKPLPKSFFLAVERWKKGELSGKQAAEACSMPVSSFYYRAKKQEKEKPL
;
A
#
# COMPACT_ATOMS: atom_id res chain seq x y z
N MET A 1 2.14 -6.40 23.03
CA MET A 1 1.62 -5.77 24.25
C MET A 1 0.90 -6.71 25.23
N ARG A 2 0.89 -8.05 25.07
CA ARG A 2 0.13 -8.98 25.94
C ARG A 2 0.56 -9.03 27.43
N ARG A 3 1.69 -8.42 27.81
CA ARG A 3 2.24 -8.44 29.17
C ARG A 3 2.13 -7.12 29.94
N ILE A 4 1.75 -6.03 29.27
CA ILE A 4 1.60 -4.71 29.91
C ILE A 4 0.32 -4.70 30.74
N LYS A 5 0.42 -4.17 31.96
CA LYS A 5 -0.65 -4.06 32.95
C LYS A 5 -0.92 -2.58 33.25
N LYS A 6 -2.06 -2.34 33.91
CA LYS A 6 -2.40 -1.04 34.49
C LYS A 6 -1.26 -0.53 35.37
N ASP A 7 -1.02 0.78 35.32
CA ASP A 7 0.03 1.50 36.05
C ASP A 7 1.49 1.16 35.63
N ASP A 8 1.68 0.35 34.59
CA ASP A 8 3.00 0.21 33.96
C ASP A 8 3.39 1.51 33.23
N VAL A 9 4.69 1.72 33.04
CA VAL A 9 5.24 2.83 32.24
C VAL A 9 5.96 2.28 31.02
N LEU A 10 5.52 2.69 29.83
CA LEU A 10 6.15 2.37 28.55
C LEU A 10 7.08 3.51 28.12
N TYR A 11 8.38 3.21 28.04
CA TYR A 11 9.36 4.11 27.46
C TYR A 11 9.57 3.80 25.98
N VAL A 12 9.43 4.81 25.14
CA VAL A 12 9.73 4.71 23.71
C VAL A 12 10.70 5.83 23.32
N LYS A 13 11.64 5.51 22.43
CA LYS A 13 12.59 6.52 21.91
C LYS A 13 11.85 7.66 21.20
N SER A 14 10.89 7.28 20.35
CA SER A 14 10.20 8.14 19.40
C SER A 14 8.79 7.63 19.14
N ILE A 15 7.89 8.52 18.73
CA ILE A 15 6.47 8.21 18.56
C ILE A 15 6.19 7.21 17.42
N ASP A 16 7.03 7.18 16.38
CA ASP A 16 6.93 6.25 15.26
C ASP A 16 7.09 4.77 15.68
N ARG A 17 7.53 4.51 16.91
CA ARG A 17 7.60 3.14 17.46
C ARG A 17 6.24 2.57 17.82
N LEU A 18 5.19 3.38 17.87
CA LEU A 18 3.84 2.95 18.22
C LEU A 18 3.02 2.45 17.02
N GLY A 19 3.43 2.74 15.77
CA GLY A 19 2.69 2.32 14.58
C GLY A 19 3.38 2.68 13.27
N ARG A 20 2.93 2.09 12.15
CA ARG A 20 3.52 2.33 10.81
C ARG A 20 2.95 3.56 10.11
N ASN A 21 1.86 4.08 10.63
CA ASN A 21 1.19 5.29 10.17
C ASN A 21 0.54 5.97 11.38
N TYR A 22 0.10 7.20 11.18
CA TYR A 22 -0.43 8.03 12.26
C TYR A 22 -1.75 7.51 12.82
N ASP A 23 -2.59 6.89 11.99
CA ASP A 23 -3.83 6.24 12.46
C ASP A 23 -3.52 5.10 13.44
N GLU A 24 -2.54 4.25 13.12
CA GLU A 24 -2.06 3.18 13.99
C GLU A 24 -1.44 3.72 15.29
N ILE A 25 -0.64 4.78 15.20
CA ILE A 25 -0.02 5.45 16.35
C ILE A 25 -1.09 5.99 17.29
N LEU A 26 -2.07 6.72 16.77
CA LEU A 26 -3.20 7.26 17.55
C LEU A 26 -4.02 6.16 18.20
N ALA A 27 -4.35 5.11 17.44
CA ALA A 27 -5.09 3.98 17.96
C ALA A 27 -4.32 3.28 19.10
N GLN A 28 -3.01 3.05 18.92
CA GLN A 28 -2.20 2.44 19.97
C GLN A 28 -2.00 3.33 21.19
N TRP A 29 -1.80 4.64 20.99
CA TRP A 29 -1.71 5.60 22.08
C TRP A 29 -2.98 5.58 22.93
N ARG A 30 -4.15 5.65 22.28
CA ARG A 30 -5.46 5.61 22.97
C ARG A 30 -5.67 4.27 23.67
N TYR A 31 -5.34 3.16 23.02
CA TYR A 31 -5.45 1.83 23.61
C TYR A 31 -4.59 1.70 24.88
N LEU A 32 -3.35 2.18 24.84
CA LEU A 32 -2.43 2.13 25.98
C LEU A 32 -2.88 3.06 27.12
N THR A 33 -3.23 4.30 26.82
CA THR A 33 -3.53 5.30 27.86
C THR A 33 -4.95 5.17 28.42
N LYS A 34 -5.96 4.91 27.57
CA LYS A 34 -7.38 4.85 27.98
C LYS A 34 -7.85 3.45 28.34
N ASP A 35 -7.55 2.45 27.50
CA ASP A 35 -8.09 1.09 27.71
C ASP A 35 -7.22 0.26 28.66
N ARG A 36 -5.91 0.53 28.70
CA ARG A 36 -4.96 -0.19 29.56
C ARG A 36 -4.50 0.60 30.78
N GLU A 37 -4.78 1.91 30.84
CA GLU A 37 -4.32 2.81 31.91
C GLU A 37 -2.80 2.71 32.15
N VAL A 38 -2.04 2.75 31.05
CA VAL A 38 -0.57 2.67 31.02
C VAL A 38 -0.02 4.04 30.71
N ASP A 39 1.03 4.43 31.44
CA ASP A 39 1.75 5.66 31.17
C ASP A 39 2.74 5.48 30.02
N ILE A 40 2.89 6.50 29.18
CA ILE A 40 3.82 6.51 28.06
C ILE A 40 4.79 7.69 28.21
N VAL A 41 6.07 7.41 27.98
CA VAL A 41 7.13 8.41 27.93
C VAL A 41 7.81 8.34 26.58
N VAL A 42 7.68 9.41 25.80
CA VAL A 42 8.39 9.59 24.54
C VAL A 42 9.67 10.38 24.78
N LEU A 43 10.83 9.74 24.66
CA LEU A 43 12.12 10.31 25.07
C LEU A 43 12.53 11.54 24.24
N ASP A 44 12.24 11.55 22.94
CA ASP A 44 12.56 12.66 22.05
C ASP A 44 11.50 13.77 22.02
N MET A 45 10.34 13.54 22.65
CA MET A 45 9.25 14.51 22.75
C MET A 45 8.70 14.57 24.18
N PRO A 46 9.36 15.28 25.11
CA PRO A 46 8.97 15.34 26.52
C PRO A 46 7.56 15.91 26.79
N LEU A 47 6.95 16.57 25.80
CA LEU A 47 5.54 17.01 25.84
C LEU A 47 4.55 15.82 25.82
N LEU A 48 5.00 14.64 25.38
CA LEU A 48 4.26 13.39 25.36
C LEU A 48 4.71 12.46 26.51
N ASP A 49 4.80 13.02 27.72
CA ASP A 49 5.01 12.28 28.97
C ASP A 49 3.70 12.29 29.77
N THR A 50 2.95 11.18 29.73
CA THR A 50 1.62 11.10 30.38
C THR A 50 1.69 11.04 31.90
N ARG A 51 2.88 10.83 32.48
CA ARG A 51 3.07 10.85 33.94
C ARG A 51 3.03 12.27 34.49
N ARG A 52 3.38 13.25 33.65
CA ARG A 52 3.49 14.66 34.03
C ARG A 52 2.16 15.33 33.78
N GLY A 53 1.41 15.56 34.86
CA GLY A 53 0.10 16.18 34.81
C GLY A 53 -1.01 15.17 34.52
N LYS A 54 -1.39 14.39 35.55
CA LYS A 54 -2.59 13.52 35.53
C LYS A 54 -3.91 14.34 35.48
N ASP A 55 -3.78 15.65 35.47
CA ASP A 55 -4.79 16.66 35.30
C ASP A 55 -5.18 16.81 33.81
N LEU A 56 -6.44 17.20 33.59
CA LEU A 56 -7.08 17.31 32.26
C LEU A 56 -6.23 18.07 31.21
N MET A 57 -5.37 18.99 31.65
CA MET A 57 -4.50 19.80 30.78
C MET A 57 -3.36 19.02 30.14
N GLY A 58 -2.72 18.08 30.87
CA GLY A 58 -1.62 17.27 30.33
C GLY A 58 -2.11 16.31 29.24
N THR A 59 -3.23 15.63 29.51
CA THR A 59 -3.91 14.76 28.54
C THR A 59 -4.35 15.54 27.30
N PHE A 60 -4.90 16.74 27.47
CA PHE A 60 -5.34 17.59 26.36
C PHE A 60 -4.18 18.06 25.47
N LEU A 61 -3.07 18.49 26.06
CA LEU A 61 -1.87 18.88 25.32
C LEU A 61 -1.28 17.71 24.51
N GLY A 62 -1.21 16.53 25.11
CA GLY A 62 -0.79 15.31 24.41
C GLY A 62 -1.69 14.99 23.22
N ASP A 63 -3.01 14.97 23.42
CA ASP A 63 -4.00 14.70 22.36
C ASP A 63 -3.89 15.71 21.20
N ILE A 64 -3.70 17.01 21.48
CA ILE A 64 -3.50 18.05 20.44
C ILE A 64 -2.21 17.81 19.65
N VAL A 65 -1.09 17.58 20.33
CA VAL A 65 0.21 17.39 19.66
C VAL A 65 0.14 16.18 18.74
N LEU A 66 -0.48 15.08 19.19
CA LEU A 66 -0.71 13.90 18.37
C LEU A 66 -1.58 14.20 17.14
N GLN A 67 -2.63 15.00 17.32
CA GLN A 67 -3.55 15.35 16.23
C GLN A 67 -2.87 16.25 15.18
N VAL A 68 -2.06 17.22 15.62
CA VAL A 68 -1.26 18.08 14.72
C VAL A 68 -0.27 17.23 13.93
N LEU A 69 0.46 16.33 14.60
CA LEU A 69 1.42 15.44 13.93
C LEU A 69 0.74 14.53 12.90
N SER A 70 -0.46 14.04 13.23
CA SER A 70 -1.26 13.21 12.31
C SER A 70 -1.72 13.99 11.09
N PHE A 71 -2.19 15.23 11.28
CA PHE A 71 -2.56 16.12 10.18
C PHE A 71 -1.39 16.43 9.25
N VAL A 72 -0.21 16.78 9.81
CA VAL A 72 0.99 17.07 9.01
C VAL A 72 1.37 15.88 8.14
N ALA A 73 1.28 14.67 8.68
CA ALA A 73 1.64 13.47 7.96
C ALA A 73 0.63 13.05 6.89
N GLU A 74 -0.66 13.21 7.16
CA GLU A 74 -1.70 13.00 6.15
C GLU A 74 -1.52 13.98 4.99
N ASN A 75 -1.24 15.25 5.30
CA ASN A 75 -0.98 16.28 4.31
C ASN A 75 0.26 15.94 3.46
N GLU A 76 1.37 15.52 4.08
CA GLU A 76 2.56 15.12 3.34
C GLU A 76 2.30 13.89 2.45
N ARG A 77 1.53 12.91 2.94
CA ARG A 77 1.11 11.75 2.15
C ARG A 77 0.25 12.15 0.96
N SER A 78 -0.66 13.11 1.13
CA SER A 78 -1.47 13.67 0.05
C SER A 78 -0.59 14.35 -0.99
N ASN A 79 0.34 15.20 -0.55
CA ASN A 79 1.28 15.91 -1.42
C ASN A 79 2.15 14.95 -2.25
N ILE A 80 2.67 13.88 -1.63
CA ILE A 80 3.46 12.86 -2.34
C ILE A 80 2.63 12.18 -3.43
N ARG A 81 1.37 11.81 -3.14
CA ARG A 81 0.48 11.20 -4.12
C ARG A 81 0.13 12.16 -5.25
N GLN A 82 -0.14 13.42 -4.94
CA GLN A 82 -0.40 14.45 -5.94
C GLN A 82 0.78 14.59 -6.89
N ARG A 83 1.99 14.80 -6.35
CA ARG A 83 3.23 14.91 -7.15
C ARG A 83 3.50 13.65 -7.96
N GLN A 84 3.23 12.47 -7.41
CA GLN A 84 3.36 11.21 -8.14
C GLN A 84 2.38 11.14 -9.32
N ALA A 85 1.12 11.55 -9.12
CA ALA A 85 0.10 11.57 -10.17
C ALA A 85 0.49 12.55 -11.29
N GLU A 86 0.96 13.75 -10.93
CA GLU A 86 1.49 14.75 -11.86
C GLU A 86 2.68 14.20 -12.65
N GLY A 87 3.63 13.54 -11.98
CA GLY A 87 4.77 12.88 -12.62
C GLY A 87 4.37 11.76 -13.59
N ILE A 88 3.38 10.95 -13.21
CA ILE A 88 2.80 9.90 -14.07
C ILE A 88 2.12 10.52 -15.30
N ALA A 89 1.36 11.61 -15.13
CA ALA A 89 0.70 12.30 -16.23
C ALA A 89 1.72 12.89 -17.20
N ALA A 90 2.77 13.55 -16.70
CA ALA A 90 3.86 14.08 -17.52
C ALA A 90 4.64 12.97 -18.25
N ALA A 91 4.89 11.82 -17.59
CA ALA A 91 5.51 10.67 -18.23
C ALA A 91 4.65 10.11 -19.37
N LYS A 92 3.34 9.95 -19.15
CA LYS A 92 2.39 9.52 -20.19
C LYS A 92 2.33 10.51 -21.37
N ALA A 93 2.32 11.82 -21.10
CA ALA A 93 2.32 12.85 -22.13
C ALA A 93 3.59 12.82 -23.01
N ARG A 94 4.74 12.47 -22.42
CA ARG A 94 6.00 12.22 -23.15
C ARG A 94 6.03 10.86 -23.89
N GLY A 95 4.96 10.08 -23.84
CA GLY A 95 4.89 8.75 -24.47
C GLY A 95 5.61 7.64 -23.70
N VAL A 96 6.02 7.87 -22.45
CA VAL A 96 6.67 6.85 -21.62
C VAL A 96 5.66 5.74 -21.32
N ARG A 97 5.99 4.51 -21.74
CA ARG A 97 5.19 3.33 -21.43
C ARG A 97 5.38 2.94 -19.97
N LEU A 98 4.31 3.03 -19.19
CA LEU A 98 4.28 2.58 -17.80
C LEU A 98 3.86 1.10 -17.69
N GLY A 99 4.27 0.48 -16.58
CA GLY A 99 3.96 -0.91 -16.27
C GLY A 99 4.91 -1.92 -16.91
N ARG A 100 4.64 -3.21 -16.69
CA ARG A 100 5.51 -4.30 -17.13
C ARG A 100 5.57 -4.36 -18.67
N PRO A 101 6.77 -4.42 -19.28
CA PRO A 101 6.90 -4.69 -20.70
C PRO A 101 6.24 -6.03 -21.09
N PRO A 102 5.57 -6.12 -22.25
CA PRO A 102 4.90 -7.32 -22.68
C PRO A 102 5.97 -8.34 -23.08
N LYS A 103 5.85 -9.57 -22.60
CA LYS A 103 6.70 -10.67 -23.10
C LYS A 103 6.46 -10.86 -24.60
N PRO A 104 7.51 -11.14 -25.39
CA PRO A 104 7.34 -11.48 -26.81
C PRO A 104 6.41 -12.70 -26.94
N LEU A 105 5.66 -12.75 -28.05
CA LEU A 105 4.84 -13.91 -28.37
C LEU A 105 5.76 -15.07 -28.79
N PRO A 106 5.49 -16.31 -28.33
CA PRO A 106 6.23 -17.47 -28.82
C PRO A 106 5.92 -17.70 -30.31
N LYS A 107 6.86 -18.27 -31.06
CA LYS A 107 6.68 -18.55 -32.50
C LYS A 107 5.48 -19.45 -32.77
N SER A 108 5.18 -20.38 -31.87
CA SER A 108 4.01 -21.28 -31.93
C SER A 108 2.66 -20.58 -31.78
N PHE A 109 2.64 -19.31 -31.34
CA PHE A 109 1.42 -18.58 -31.03
C PHE A 109 0.47 -18.45 -32.23
N PHE A 110 0.98 -18.05 -33.39
CA PHE A 110 0.15 -17.82 -34.57
C PHE A 110 -0.50 -19.10 -35.07
N LEU A 111 0.28 -20.19 -35.16
CA LEU A 111 -0.22 -21.51 -35.53
C LEU A 111 -1.23 -22.04 -34.49
N ALA A 112 -0.98 -21.85 -33.20
CA ALA A 112 -1.88 -22.27 -32.15
C ALA A 112 -3.23 -21.53 -32.19
N VAL A 113 -3.22 -20.22 -32.51
CA VAL A 113 -4.44 -19.43 -32.70
C VAL A 113 -5.23 -19.90 -33.92
N GLU A 114 -4.56 -20.16 -35.05
CA GLU A 114 -5.21 -20.64 -36.27
C GLU A 114 -5.91 -21.99 -36.04
N ARG A 115 -5.19 -22.96 -35.48
CA ARG A 115 -5.74 -24.30 -35.20
C ARG A 115 -6.87 -24.27 -34.17
N TRP A 116 -6.74 -23.41 -33.15
CA TRP A 116 -7.81 -23.19 -32.18
C TRP A 116 -9.07 -22.63 -32.84
N LYS A 117 -8.94 -21.64 -33.74
CA LYS A 117 -10.07 -21.07 -34.50
C LYS A 117 -10.76 -22.08 -35.42
N LYS A 118 -9.99 -22.99 -36.02
CA LYS A 118 -10.52 -24.09 -36.84
C LYS A 118 -11.18 -25.20 -36.01
N GLY A 119 -11.12 -25.13 -34.68
CA GLY A 119 -11.63 -26.16 -33.79
C GLY A 119 -10.72 -27.40 -33.66
N GLU A 120 -9.52 -27.36 -34.25
CA GLU A 120 -8.56 -28.47 -34.23
C GLU A 120 -7.84 -28.62 -32.89
N LEU A 121 -7.72 -27.52 -32.13
CA LEU A 121 -7.18 -27.51 -30.77
C LEU A 121 -8.19 -26.93 -29.80
N SER A 122 -8.27 -27.50 -28.60
CA SER A 122 -8.91 -26.80 -27.48
C SER A 122 -8.06 -25.61 -27.04
N GLY A 123 -8.67 -24.58 -26.45
CA GLY A 123 -7.92 -23.41 -25.94
C GLY A 123 -6.90 -23.77 -24.86
N LYS A 124 -7.09 -24.89 -24.14
CA LYS A 124 -6.09 -25.42 -23.19
C LYS A 124 -4.86 -25.95 -23.93
N GLN A 125 -5.04 -26.77 -24.96
CA GLN A 125 -3.95 -27.32 -25.78
C GLN A 125 -3.20 -26.21 -26.53
N ALA A 126 -3.92 -25.20 -27.05
CA ALA A 126 -3.32 -24.07 -27.73
C ALA A 126 -2.45 -23.21 -26.77
N ALA A 127 -2.90 -23.01 -25.52
CA ALA A 127 -2.14 -22.30 -24.50
C ALA A 127 -0.88 -23.08 -24.06
N GLU A 128 -0.99 -24.40 -23.93
CA GLU A 128 0.12 -25.30 -23.60
C GLU A 128 1.20 -25.30 -24.70
N ALA A 129 0.80 -25.36 -25.97
CA ALA A 129 1.70 -25.21 -27.13
C ALA A 129 2.44 -23.85 -27.16
N CYS A 130 1.89 -22.84 -26.46
CA CYS A 130 2.49 -21.52 -26.30
C CYS A 130 3.22 -21.33 -24.97
N SER A 131 3.31 -22.37 -24.13
CA SER A 131 3.89 -22.31 -22.78
C SER A 131 3.38 -21.12 -21.95
N MET A 132 2.07 -20.83 -22.03
CA MET A 132 1.45 -19.74 -21.29
C MET A 132 0.12 -20.14 -20.64
N PRO A 133 -0.32 -19.44 -19.58
CA PRO A 133 -1.62 -19.69 -18.98
C PRO A 133 -2.76 -19.52 -20.00
N VAL A 134 -3.81 -20.34 -19.88
CA VAL A 134 -4.99 -20.31 -20.76
C VAL A 134 -5.61 -18.91 -20.84
N SER A 135 -5.70 -18.21 -19.71
CA SER A 135 -6.18 -16.82 -19.65
C SER A 135 -5.31 -15.84 -20.45
N SER A 136 -3.98 -16.03 -20.41
CA SER A 136 -3.03 -15.21 -21.19
C SER A 136 -3.13 -15.49 -22.68
N PHE A 137 -3.36 -16.75 -23.06
CA PHE A 137 -3.58 -17.13 -24.46
C PHE A 137 -4.84 -16.45 -25.03
N TYR A 138 -5.99 -16.60 -24.36
CA TYR A 138 -7.23 -15.95 -24.81
C TYR A 138 -7.12 -14.42 -24.87
N TYR A 139 -6.54 -13.80 -23.84
CA TYR A 139 -6.31 -12.36 -23.84
C TYR A 139 -5.45 -11.90 -25.03
N ARG A 140 -4.34 -12.61 -25.29
CA ARG A 140 -3.43 -12.28 -26.39
C ARG A 140 -4.05 -12.55 -27.76
N ALA A 141 -4.84 -13.63 -27.91
CA ALA A 141 -5.53 -13.96 -29.16
C ALA A 141 -6.55 -12.88 -29.51
N LYS A 142 -7.41 -12.49 -28.56
CA LYS A 142 -8.39 -11.41 -28.74
C LYS A 142 -7.74 -10.05 -28.99
N LYS A 143 -6.59 -9.80 -28.37
CA LYS A 143 -5.82 -8.56 -28.59
C LYS A 143 -5.22 -8.52 -30.01
N GLN A 144 -4.68 -9.65 -30.49
CA GLN A 144 -4.14 -9.76 -31.84
C GLN A 144 -5.20 -9.48 -32.90
N GLU A 145 -6.41 -10.03 -32.76
CA GLU A 145 -7.53 -9.78 -33.68
C GLU A 145 -7.90 -8.29 -33.81
N LYS A 146 -7.75 -7.52 -32.73
CA LYS A 146 -8.02 -6.08 -32.73
C LYS A 146 -6.87 -5.26 -33.33
N GLU A 147 -5.63 -5.66 -33.11
CA GLU A 147 -4.45 -4.90 -33.56
C GLU A 147 -4.08 -5.21 -35.02
N LYS A 148 -4.28 -6.44 -35.48
CA LYS A 148 -4.14 -6.87 -36.88
C LYS A 148 -5.12 -8.03 -37.15
N PRO A 149 -6.25 -7.79 -37.82
CA PRO A 149 -7.08 -8.90 -38.29
C PRO A 149 -6.21 -9.76 -39.21
N LEU A 150 -6.19 -11.07 -38.92
CA LEU A 150 -5.54 -12.09 -39.74
C LEU A 150 -6.24 -12.19 -41.10
#